data_AF-A0A957KAK9-F1
#
_entry.id   AF-A0A957KAK9-F1
#
_cell.length_a   1.000
_cell.length_b   1.000
_cell.length_c   1.000
_cell.angle_alpha   90.00
_cell.angle_beta   90.00
_cell.angle_gamma   90.00
#
_symmetry.space_group_name_H-M   'P 1'
#
loop_
_entity.id
_entity.type
_entity.pdbx_description
1 polymer ?
#
loop_
_entity_poly.entity_id
_entity_poly.type
_entity_poly.pdbx_seq_one_letter_code
_entity_poly.pdbx_strand_id
1 'polypeptide(L)'
;MVDINRKQIRSALQAWHQTSRLGELPLAGLLCVDRRREALGYDASAIGRALALRQLLRALLAELRPNEAEPDPADPRWRPFLILSQQYLEGRSPNWVANHLFLAKRTYHKAQATALDRLATLLQDREQAARQTPSADSAATAAPLFMAPPRLNRPFIGRENLLAEIRQRLLAGTSPRLALVGLPGVGKTTLLRELAHDEVLR
;
A
#
# COMPACT_ATOMS: atom_id res chain seq x y z
N MET A 1 12.71 7.94 -3.61
CA MET A 1 12.13 6.99 -4.58
C MET A 1 13.00 5.74 -4.52
N VAL A 2 12.45 4.55 -4.26
CA VAL A 2 13.28 3.33 -4.23
C VAL A 2 13.55 2.94 -5.68
N ASP A 3 14.82 3.00 -6.07
CA ASP A 3 15.27 2.57 -7.40
C ASP A 3 15.52 1.06 -7.36
N ILE A 4 14.63 0.28 -7.99
CA ILE A 4 14.68 -1.19 -7.99
C ILE A 4 15.54 -1.64 -9.15
N ASN A 5 16.67 -2.29 -8.85
CA ASN A 5 17.61 -2.74 -9.87
C ASN A 5 17.81 -4.26 -9.90
N ARG A 6 18.39 -4.75 -11.01
CA ARG A 6 18.69 -6.18 -11.20
C ARG A 6 19.54 -6.83 -10.12
N LYS A 7 20.41 -6.08 -9.43
CA LYS A 7 21.24 -6.64 -8.35
C LYS A 7 20.37 -7.00 -7.15
N GLN A 8 19.42 -6.13 -6.79
CA GLN A 8 18.47 -6.40 -5.72
C GLN A 8 17.55 -7.59 -6.06
N ILE A 9 17.02 -7.65 -7.29
CA ILE A 9 16.22 -8.79 -7.75
C ILE A 9 17.02 -10.09 -7.66
N ARG A 10 18.26 -10.09 -8.16
CA ARG A 10 19.14 -11.26 -8.09
C ARG A 10 19.38 -11.70 -6.65
N SER A 11 19.68 -10.77 -5.74
CA SER A 11 19.89 -11.08 -4.33
C SER A 11 18.65 -11.71 -3.70
N ALA A 12 17.45 -11.21 -4.03
CA ALA A 12 16.20 -11.79 -3.55
C ALA A 12 15.95 -13.20 -4.09
N LEU A 13 16.18 -13.43 -5.38
CA LEU A 13 16.06 -14.76 -5.99
C LEU A 13 17.12 -15.75 -5.46
N GLN A 14 18.34 -15.29 -5.15
CA GLN A 14 19.36 -16.13 -4.50
C GLN A 14 18.97 -16.49 -3.05
N ALA A 15 18.27 -15.60 -2.35
CA ALA A 15 17.75 -15.84 -1.02
C ALA A 15 16.38 -16.56 -1.02
N TRP A 16 15.91 -17.07 -2.16
CA TRP A 16 14.55 -17.61 -2.32
C TRP A 16 14.14 -18.61 -1.23
N HIS A 17 15.02 -19.57 -0.93
CA HIS A 17 14.81 -20.61 0.09
C HIS A 17 15.20 -20.16 1.52
N GLN A 18 15.81 -18.99 1.68
CA GLN A 18 16.31 -18.45 2.95
C GLN A 18 15.36 -17.37 3.49
N THR A 19 14.26 -17.79 4.14
CA THR A 19 13.18 -16.88 4.56
C THR A 19 13.67 -15.69 5.40
N SER A 20 14.54 -15.91 6.40
CA SER A 20 15.07 -14.83 7.24
C SER A 20 15.83 -13.79 6.41
N ARG A 21 16.77 -14.25 5.58
CA ARG A 21 17.56 -13.38 4.71
C ARG A 21 16.70 -12.61 3.72
N LEU A 22 15.68 -13.26 3.15
CA LEU A 22 14.75 -12.61 2.20
C LEU A 22 13.98 -11.46 2.86
N GLY A 23 13.61 -11.59 4.12
CA GLY A 23 12.88 -10.57 4.89
C GLY A 23 13.72 -9.36 5.32
N GLU A 24 15.04 -9.49 5.32
CA GLU A 24 16.00 -8.43 5.63
C GLU A 24 16.40 -7.60 4.40
N LEU A 25 16.09 -8.09 3.19
CA LEU A 25 16.44 -7.37 1.98
C LEU A 25 15.64 -6.07 1.82
N PRO A 26 16.21 -5.03 1.19
CA PRO A 26 15.50 -3.76 0.96
C PRO A 26 14.17 -3.92 0.22
N LEU A 27 14.04 -4.93 -0.64
CA LEU A 27 12.81 -5.22 -1.38
C LEU A 27 11.66 -5.69 -0.47
N ALA A 28 11.95 -6.23 0.71
CA ALA A 28 10.92 -6.68 1.64
C ALA A 28 10.16 -5.49 2.27
N GLY A 29 10.78 -4.30 2.34
CA GLY A 29 10.18 -3.07 2.86
C GLY A 29 9.46 -2.21 1.83
N LEU A 30 9.11 -2.77 0.66
CA LEU A 30 8.34 -2.06 -0.36
C LEU A 30 6.86 -2.00 0.03
N LEU A 31 6.17 -0.92 -0.34
CA LEU A 31 4.75 -0.73 -0.02
C LEU A 31 3.89 -1.80 -0.67
N CYS A 32 4.20 -2.18 -1.91
CA CYS A 32 3.51 -3.27 -2.60
C CYS A 32 3.67 -4.62 -1.88
N VAL A 33 4.79 -4.84 -1.18
CA VAL A 33 5.02 -6.05 -0.37
C VAL A 33 4.21 -5.98 0.92
N ASP A 34 4.21 -4.86 1.62
CA ASP A 34 3.41 -4.69 2.84
C ASP A 34 1.91 -4.83 2.59
N ARG A 35 1.40 -4.26 1.50
CA ARG A 35 -0.01 -4.46 1.11
C ARG A 35 -0.32 -5.92 0.79
N ARG A 36 0.60 -6.62 0.12
CA ARG A 36 0.44 -8.05 -0.17
C ARG A 36 0.49 -8.88 1.12
N ARG A 37 1.32 -8.50 2.08
CA ARG A 37 1.42 -9.10 3.42
C ARG A 37 0.11 -8.98 4.17
N GLU A 38 -0.47 -7.78 4.22
CA GLU A 38 -1.76 -7.50 4.85
C GLU A 38 -2.91 -8.27 4.18
N ALA A 39 -2.98 -8.22 2.85
CA ALA A 39 -4.01 -8.92 2.08
C ALA A 39 -3.98 -10.45 2.27
N LEU A 40 -2.81 -11.02 2.55
CA LEU A 40 -2.63 -12.45 2.83
C LEU A 40 -2.68 -12.79 4.33
N GLY A 41 -2.89 -11.80 5.20
CA GLY A 41 -2.97 -11.99 6.65
C GLY A 41 -1.65 -12.42 7.31
N TYR A 42 -0.50 -12.10 6.71
CA TYR A 42 0.79 -12.41 7.30
C TYR A 42 1.15 -11.41 8.40
N ASP A 43 1.82 -11.91 9.45
CA ASP A 43 2.31 -11.12 10.57
C ASP A 43 3.26 -9.98 10.13
N ALA A 44 3.35 -8.90 10.92
CA ALA A 44 4.16 -7.72 10.61
C ALA A 44 5.69 -7.91 10.80
N SER A 45 6.13 -9.13 11.08
CA SER A 45 7.55 -9.51 11.19
C SER A 45 8.29 -9.56 9.85
N ALA A 46 9.62 -9.65 9.94
CA ALA A 46 10.49 -9.89 8.80
C ALA A 46 10.13 -11.19 8.04
N ILE A 47 9.68 -12.22 8.76
CA ILE A 47 9.23 -13.49 8.16
C ILE A 47 7.95 -13.27 7.35
N GLY A 48 6.97 -12.53 7.88
CA GLY A 48 5.75 -12.21 7.14
C GLY A 48 6.03 -11.40 5.86
N ARG A 49 6.93 -10.40 5.94
CA ARG A 49 7.40 -9.67 4.75
C ARG A 49 8.13 -10.56 3.74
N ALA A 50 8.95 -11.50 4.21
CA ALA A 50 9.64 -12.46 3.34
C ALA A 50 8.65 -13.35 2.57
N LEU A 51 7.62 -13.85 3.24
CA LEU A 51 6.57 -14.67 2.63
C LEU A 51 5.77 -13.86 1.59
N ALA A 52 5.42 -12.61 1.92
CA ALA A 52 4.75 -11.70 1.00
C ALA A 52 5.61 -11.39 -0.23
N LEU A 53 6.90 -11.09 -0.04
CA LEU A 53 7.85 -10.84 -1.12
C LEU A 53 7.99 -12.07 -2.02
N ARG A 54 8.11 -13.28 -1.44
CA ARG A 54 8.18 -14.54 -2.19
C ARG A 54 6.93 -14.74 -3.06
N GLN A 55 5.75 -14.54 -2.50
CA GLN A 55 4.48 -14.63 -3.23
C GLN A 55 4.40 -13.61 -4.36
N LEU A 56 4.81 -12.36 -4.10
CA LEU A 56 4.83 -11.30 -5.10
C LEU A 56 5.80 -11.64 -6.25
N LEU A 57 7.04 -12.01 -5.95
CA LEU A 57 8.03 -12.41 -6.96
C LEU A 57 7.56 -13.64 -7.77
N ARG A 58 6.87 -14.60 -7.14
CA ARG A 58 6.27 -15.74 -7.85
C ARG A 58 5.23 -15.29 -8.86
N ALA A 59 4.34 -14.38 -8.46
CA ALA A 59 3.32 -13.83 -9.35
C ALA A 59 3.96 -13.06 -10.52
N LEU A 60 4.96 -12.23 -10.24
CA LEU A 60 5.69 -11.49 -11.28
C LEU A 60 6.46 -12.40 -12.24
N LEU A 61 7.03 -13.50 -11.75
CA LEU A 61 7.64 -14.51 -12.62
C LEU A 61 6.61 -15.14 -13.54
N ALA A 62 5.40 -15.42 -13.06
CA ALA A 62 4.33 -15.98 -13.90
C ALA A 62 3.93 -15.02 -15.03
N GLU A 63 4.00 -13.71 -14.82
CA GLU A 63 3.74 -12.68 -15.85
C GLU A 63 4.82 -12.61 -16.94
N LEU A 64 5.99 -13.22 -16.72
CA LEU A 64 7.02 -13.36 -17.76
C LEU A 64 6.67 -14.45 -18.78
N ARG A 65 5.68 -15.31 -18.50
CA ARG A 65 5.21 -16.32 -19.44
C ARG A 65 4.54 -15.62 -20.63
N PRO A 66 4.85 -16.01 -21.88
CA PRO A 66 4.25 -15.37 -23.06
C PRO A 66 2.77 -15.73 -23.24
N ASN A 67 2.34 -16.88 -22.70
CA ASN A 67 0.97 -17.37 -22.72
C ASN A 67 0.77 -18.39 -21.58
N GLU A 68 -0.46 -18.90 -21.43
CA GLU A 68 -0.81 -19.87 -20.40
C GLU A 68 -0.43 -21.33 -20.73
N ALA A 69 0.11 -21.58 -21.93
CA ALA A 69 0.49 -22.92 -22.37
C ALA A 69 1.66 -23.48 -21.55
N GLU A 70 1.99 -24.76 -21.76
CA GLU A 70 3.14 -25.36 -21.13
C GLU A 70 4.45 -24.68 -21.55
N PRO A 71 5.45 -24.58 -20.65
CA PRO A 71 6.72 -23.96 -20.99
C PRO A 71 7.43 -24.70 -22.12
N ASP A 72 7.73 -23.98 -23.19
CA ASP A 72 8.48 -24.51 -24.33
C ASP A 72 9.93 -23.98 -24.33
N PRO A 73 10.94 -24.83 -24.09
CA PRO A 73 12.35 -24.45 -24.16
C PRO A 73 12.80 -23.96 -25.54
N ALA A 74 12.13 -24.39 -26.61
CA ALA A 74 12.49 -24.02 -27.98
C ALA A 74 12.04 -22.60 -28.34
N ASP A 75 10.90 -22.14 -27.79
CA ASP A 75 10.40 -20.79 -28.03
C ASP A 75 11.20 -19.73 -27.23
N PRO A 76 11.90 -18.79 -27.91
CA PRO A 76 12.68 -17.76 -27.25
C PRO A 76 11.91 -16.86 -26.28
N ARG A 77 10.59 -16.74 -26.45
CA ARG A 77 9.73 -15.90 -25.60
C ARG A 77 9.60 -16.45 -24.18
N TRP A 78 9.78 -17.76 -23.99
CA TRP A 78 9.78 -18.42 -22.68
C TRP A 78 11.08 -18.24 -21.89
N ARG A 79 12.17 -17.84 -22.56
CA ARG A 79 13.51 -17.75 -21.95
C ARG A 79 13.54 -16.93 -20.65
N PRO A 80 12.92 -15.74 -20.52
CA PRO A 80 12.97 -14.99 -19.28
C PRO A 80 12.40 -15.75 -18.08
N PHE A 81 11.24 -16.39 -18.27
CA PHE A 81 10.62 -17.22 -17.25
C PHE A 81 11.47 -18.46 -16.95
N LEU A 82 11.85 -19.22 -17.98
CA LEU A 82 12.60 -20.47 -17.83
C LEU A 82 13.97 -20.25 -17.18
N ILE A 83 14.71 -19.21 -17.59
CA ILE A 83 16.02 -18.89 -17.00
C ILE A 83 15.91 -18.64 -15.50
N LEU A 84 14.94 -17.82 -15.07
CA LEU A 84 14.82 -17.43 -13.67
C LEU A 84 14.20 -18.54 -12.80
N SER A 85 13.16 -19.22 -13.28
CA SER A 85 12.51 -20.32 -12.56
C SER A 85 13.45 -21.51 -12.38
N GLN A 86 14.04 -22.01 -13.47
CA GLN A 86 14.94 -23.17 -13.43
C GLN A 86 16.17 -22.88 -12.56
N GLN A 87 16.79 -21.70 -12.71
CA GLN A 87 18.00 -21.41 -11.95
C GLN A 87 17.72 -21.17 -10.47
N TYR A 88 16.74 -20.33 -10.12
CA TYR A 88 16.60 -19.83 -8.75
C TYR A 88 15.55 -20.60 -7.93
N LEU A 89 14.45 -21.02 -8.54
CA LEU A 89 13.40 -21.76 -7.82
C LEU A 89 13.76 -23.24 -7.77
N GLU A 90 14.18 -23.81 -8.89
CA GLU A 90 14.52 -25.23 -9.02
C GLU A 90 16.00 -25.54 -8.72
N GLY A 91 16.82 -24.51 -8.52
CA GLY A 91 18.22 -24.68 -8.12
C GLY A 91 19.13 -25.26 -9.20
N ARG A 92 18.73 -25.20 -10.48
CA ARG A 92 19.55 -25.68 -11.59
C ARG A 92 20.79 -24.81 -11.78
N SER A 93 21.89 -25.42 -12.19
CA SER A 93 23.12 -24.68 -12.48
C SER A 93 22.97 -23.83 -13.76
N PRO A 94 23.63 -22.66 -13.87
CA PRO A 94 23.59 -21.83 -15.07
C PRO A 94 23.97 -22.59 -16.35
N ASN A 95 24.94 -23.50 -16.28
CA ASN A 95 25.36 -24.30 -17.42
C ASN A 95 24.28 -25.30 -17.84
N TRP A 96 23.58 -25.91 -16.88
CA TRP A 96 22.47 -26.81 -17.17
C TRP A 96 21.34 -26.05 -17.88
N VAL A 97 20.96 -24.87 -17.37
CA VAL A 97 19.90 -24.06 -17.98
C VAL A 97 20.30 -23.58 -19.37
N ALA A 98 21.54 -23.13 -19.56
CA ALA A 98 22.05 -22.72 -20.86
C ALA A 98 21.98 -23.86 -21.88
N ASN A 99 22.41 -25.07 -21.49
CA ASN A 99 22.36 -26.24 -22.36
C ASN A 99 20.92 -26.67 -22.67
N HIS A 100 20.04 -26.68 -21.65
CA HIS A 100 18.63 -27.04 -21.81
C HIS A 100 17.89 -26.10 -22.77
N LEU A 101 18.27 -24.82 -22.80
CA LEU A 101 17.70 -23.82 -23.70
C LEU A 101 18.48 -23.67 -25.03
N PHE A 102 19.46 -24.53 -25.30
CA PHE A 102 20.35 -24.47 -26.46
C PHE A 102 21.03 -23.09 -26.64
N LEU A 103 21.49 -22.50 -25.54
CA LEU A 103 22.12 -21.18 -25.50
C LEU A 103 23.62 -21.25 -25.26
N ALA A 104 24.37 -20.50 -26.06
CA ALA A 104 25.76 -20.18 -25.74
C ALA A 104 25.85 -19.37 -24.43
N LYS A 105 26.93 -19.56 -23.66
CA LYS A 105 27.15 -18.91 -22.35
C LYS A 105 26.94 -17.39 -22.36
N ARG A 106 27.46 -16.69 -23.37
CA ARG A 106 27.30 -15.22 -23.49
C ARG A 106 25.84 -14.84 -23.73
N THR A 107 25.14 -15.58 -24.57
CA THR A 107 23.71 -15.38 -24.86
C THR A 107 22.86 -15.64 -23.63
N TYR A 108 23.19 -16.69 -22.86
CA TYR A 108 22.55 -16.99 -21.58
C TYR A 108 22.67 -15.81 -20.61
N HIS A 109 23.87 -15.30 -20.35
CA HIS A 109 24.05 -14.20 -19.39
C HIS A 109 23.37 -12.91 -19.85
N LYS A 110 23.35 -12.63 -21.16
CA LYS A 110 22.61 -11.49 -21.71
C LYS A 110 21.11 -11.66 -21.50
N ALA A 111 20.54 -12.82 -21.84
CA ALA A 111 19.12 -13.11 -21.66
C ALA A 111 18.73 -13.09 -20.17
N GLN A 112 19.57 -13.63 -19.29
CA GLN A 112 19.39 -13.57 -17.83
C GLN A 112 19.37 -12.12 -17.32
N ALA A 113 20.30 -11.28 -17.78
CA ALA A 113 20.32 -9.86 -17.41
C ALA A 113 19.02 -9.17 -17.85
N THR A 114 18.60 -9.37 -19.10
CA THR A 114 17.32 -8.84 -19.61
C THR A 114 16.11 -9.34 -18.82
N ALA A 115 16.10 -10.62 -18.42
CA ALA A 115 15.02 -11.17 -17.61
C ALA A 115 14.94 -10.53 -16.21
N LEU A 116 16.10 -10.33 -15.55
CA LEU A 116 16.18 -9.65 -14.26
C LEU A 116 15.77 -8.18 -14.36
N ASP A 117 16.19 -7.48 -15.42
CA ASP A 117 15.82 -6.09 -15.67
C ASP A 117 14.29 -5.98 -15.89
N ARG A 118 13.68 -6.89 -16.67
CA ARG A 118 12.22 -6.93 -16.86
C ARG A 118 11.46 -7.18 -15.56
N LEU A 119 11.96 -8.08 -14.70
CA LEU A 119 11.32 -8.35 -13.41
C LEU A 119 11.47 -7.16 -12.44
N ALA A 120 12.58 -6.42 -12.52
CA ALA A 120 12.73 -5.16 -11.78
C ALA A 120 11.71 -4.11 -12.22
N THR A 121 11.50 -3.94 -13.53
CA THR A 121 10.46 -3.04 -14.08
C THR A 121 9.07 -3.43 -13.58
N LEU A 122 8.69 -4.70 -13.66
CA LEU A 122 7.38 -5.15 -13.16
C LEU A 122 7.19 -4.87 -11.67
N LEU A 123 8.23 -5.06 -10.84
CA LEU A 123 8.16 -4.75 -9.42
C LEU A 123 8.07 -3.24 -9.16
N GLN A 124 8.79 -2.43 -9.95
CA GLN A 124 8.72 -0.96 -9.92
C GLN A 124 7.29 -0.48 -10.24
N ASP A 125 6.66 -1.05 -11.27
CA ASP A 125 5.29 -0.73 -11.67
C ASP A 125 4.30 -1.06 -10.55
N ARG A 126 4.47 -2.22 -9.89
CA ARG A 126 3.64 -2.60 -8.72
C ARG A 126 3.83 -1.66 -7.55
N GLU A 127 5.05 -1.23 -7.27
CA GLU A 127 5.34 -0.27 -6.21
C GLU A 127 4.73 1.10 -6.51
N GLN A 128 4.81 1.57 -7.76
CA GLN A 128 4.18 2.82 -8.19
C GLN A 128 2.65 2.73 -8.11
N ALA A 129 2.05 1.65 -8.60
CA ALA A 129 0.61 1.42 -8.52
C ALA A 129 0.13 1.36 -7.06
N ALA A 130 0.92 0.74 -6.17
CA ALA A 130 0.63 0.76 -4.74
C ALA A 130 0.64 2.19 -4.17
N ARG A 131 1.61 3.02 -4.53
CA ARG A 131 1.65 4.41 -4.06
C ARG A 131 0.50 5.26 -4.60
N GLN A 132 0.07 5.00 -5.83
CA GLN A 132 -0.99 5.76 -6.49
C GLN A 132 -2.39 5.32 -6.05
N THR A 133 -2.58 4.06 -5.67
CA THR A 133 -3.86 3.61 -5.13
C THR A 133 -4.03 4.24 -3.76
N PRO A 134 -4.94 5.22 -3.58
CA PRO A 134 -5.19 5.80 -2.28
C PRO A 134 -5.66 4.67 -1.38
N SER A 135 -4.94 4.43 -0.29
CA SER A 135 -5.45 3.60 0.79
C SER A 135 -6.82 4.17 1.18
N ALA A 136 -7.84 3.34 1.39
CA ALA A 136 -9.18 3.81 1.78
C ALA A 136 -9.15 4.72 3.03
N ASP A 137 -8.10 4.64 3.85
CA ASP A 137 -7.83 5.55 4.95
C ASP A 137 -7.54 7.00 4.54
N SER A 138 -7.02 7.26 3.33
CA SER A 138 -6.82 8.64 2.82
C SER A 138 -8.10 9.26 2.26
N ALA A 139 -9.14 8.48 1.99
CA ALA A 139 -10.48 9.01 1.70
C ALA A 139 -11.21 9.45 2.99
N ALA A 140 -10.78 9.02 4.17
CA ALA A 140 -11.30 9.50 5.45
C ALA A 140 -10.80 10.92 5.81
N THR A 141 -9.79 11.45 5.12
CA THR A 141 -9.27 12.81 5.32
C THR A 141 -10.02 13.91 4.56
N ALA A 142 -11.12 13.59 3.88
CA ALA A 142 -12.06 14.57 3.35
C ALA A 142 -13.37 14.66 4.15
N ALA A 143 -13.44 14.06 5.34
CA ALA A 143 -14.40 14.55 6.32
C ALA A 143 -13.88 15.91 6.83
N PRO A 144 -14.68 16.99 6.81
CA PRO A 144 -14.23 18.24 7.42
C PRO A 144 -13.82 17.95 8.85
N LEU A 145 -12.58 18.30 9.21
CA LEU A 145 -12.08 18.21 10.58
C LEU A 145 -13.09 18.93 11.47
N PHE A 146 -13.89 18.16 12.21
CA PHE A 146 -14.86 18.70 13.13
C PHE A 146 -14.10 19.23 14.34
N MET A 147 -13.65 20.49 14.24
CA MET A 147 -12.84 21.18 15.25
C MET A 147 -13.63 21.60 16.49
N ALA A 148 -14.87 21.16 16.66
CA ALA A 148 -15.63 21.54 17.84
C ALA A 148 -15.13 20.77 19.09
N PRO A 149 -15.18 21.40 20.27
CA PRO A 149 -14.89 20.72 21.54
C PRO A 149 -15.85 19.54 21.75
N PRO A 150 -15.45 18.48 22.49
CA PRO A 150 -16.29 17.30 22.69
C PRO A 150 -17.66 17.64 23.31
N ARG A 151 -18.72 16.89 22.98
CA ARG A 151 -20.04 17.00 23.62
C ARG A 151 -19.91 16.80 25.13
N LEU A 152 -20.77 17.47 25.88
CA LEU A 152 -20.88 17.22 27.32
C LEU A 152 -21.62 15.92 27.55
N ASN A 153 -21.12 15.06 28.43
CA ASN A 153 -21.73 13.78 28.75
C ASN A 153 -22.87 13.90 29.78
N ARG A 154 -23.52 15.08 29.84
CA ARG A 154 -24.59 15.41 30.79
C ARG A 154 -25.73 16.05 30.01
N PRO A 155 -26.99 15.80 30.37
CA PRO A 155 -28.13 16.40 29.67
C PRO A 155 -28.07 17.94 29.79
N PHE A 156 -28.17 18.62 28.66
CA PHE A 156 -28.34 20.08 28.61
C PHE A 156 -29.82 20.40 28.82
N ILE A 157 -30.16 21.09 29.90
CA ILE A 157 -31.55 21.27 30.36
C ILE A 157 -31.87 22.76 30.51
N GLY A 158 -33.06 23.16 30.06
CA GLY A 158 -33.72 24.42 30.41
C GLY A 158 -33.28 25.64 29.61
N ARG A 159 -32.65 25.43 28.44
CA ARG A 159 -32.16 26.49 27.54
C ARG A 159 -32.45 26.23 26.07
N GLU A 160 -33.45 25.40 25.81
CA GLU A 160 -33.89 24.97 24.48
C GLU A 160 -34.36 26.17 23.64
N ASN A 161 -35.11 27.10 24.27
CA ASN A 161 -35.60 28.31 23.61
C ASN A 161 -34.44 29.23 23.19
N LEU A 162 -33.42 29.37 24.03
CA LEU A 162 -32.25 30.21 23.74
C LEU A 162 -31.39 29.60 22.62
N LEU A 163 -31.26 28.27 22.59
CA LEU A 163 -30.61 27.57 21.48
C LEU A 163 -31.37 27.78 20.16
N ALA A 164 -32.71 27.66 20.18
CA ALA A 164 -33.53 27.87 19.00
C ALA A 164 -33.42 29.29 18.44
N GLU A 165 -33.40 30.31 19.31
CA GLU A 165 -33.22 31.71 18.92
C GLU A 165 -31.84 31.94 18.28
N ILE A 166 -30.78 31.40 18.90
CA ILE A 166 -29.42 31.51 18.38
C ILE A 166 -29.30 30.81 17.02
N ARG A 167 -29.85 29.61 16.88
CA ARG A 167 -29.89 28.85 15.64
C ARG A 167 -30.56 29.65 14.51
N GLN A 168 -31.73 30.22 14.78
CA GLN A 168 -32.46 31.02 13.80
C GLN A 168 -31.66 32.25 13.36
N ARG A 169 -31.00 32.94 14.30
CA ARG A 169 -30.14 34.10 13.98
C ARG A 169 -28.89 33.74 13.19
N LEU A 170 -28.30 32.57 13.45
CA LEU A 170 -27.17 32.08 12.67
C LEU A 170 -27.60 31.72 11.24
N LEU A 171 -28.74 31.06 11.06
CA LEU A 171 -29.19 30.64 9.72
C LEU A 171 -29.76 31.76 8.85
N ALA A 172 -30.19 32.88 9.44
CA ALA A 172 -30.84 33.97 8.72
C ALA A 172 -29.89 34.92 7.96
N GLY A 173 -28.56 34.77 8.06
CA GLY A 173 -27.59 35.73 7.50
C GLY A 173 -26.57 35.12 6.52
N THR A 174 -26.07 35.95 5.59
CA THR A 174 -25.02 35.57 4.61
C THR A 174 -23.63 35.44 5.26
N SER A 175 -23.42 35.99 6.45
CA SER A 175 -22.20 35.86 7.28
C SER A 175 -22.53 36.16 8.75
N PRO A 176 -23.20 35.24 9.45
CA PRO A 176 -23.73 35.48 10.78
C PRO A 176 -22.59 35.51 11.82
N ARG A 177 -22.45 36.62 12.55
CA ARG A 177 -21.60 36.73 13.73
C ARG A 177 -22.48 36.96 14.95
N LEU A 178 -22.28 36.17 15.99
CA LEU A 178 -23.02 36.28 17.24
C LEU A 178 -22.05 36.38 18.42
N ALA A 179 -22.31 37.31 19.34
CA ALA A 179 -21.60 37.41 20.61
C ALA A 179 -22.53 37.00 21.76
N LEU A 180 -22.06 36.10 22.63
CA LEU A 180 -22.75 35.73 23.86
C LEU A 180 -22.14 36.49 25.05
N VAL A 181 -22.90 37.43 25.60
CA VAL A 181 -22.50 38.26 26.74
C VAL A 181 -23.28 37.84 27.98
N GLY A 182 -22.60 37.77 29.13
CA GLY A 182 -23.23 37.43 30.40
C GLY A 182 -22.22 37.24 31.52
N LEU A 183 -22.69 37.15 32.75
CA LEU A 183 -21.86 36.99 33.95
C LEU A 183 -20.97 35.72 33.87
N PRO A 184 -19.82 35.68 34.58
CA PRO A 184 -19.03 34.46 34.71
C PRO A 184 -19.88 33.33 35.32
N GLY A 185 -19.62 32.08 34.93
CA GLY A 185 -20.33 30.91 35.49
C GLY A 185 -21.72 30.63 34.93
N VAL A 186 -22.34 31.53 34.16
CA VAL A 186 -23.71 31.33 33.60
C VAL A 186 -23.78 30.27 32.49
N GLY A 187 -22.72 29.54 32.18
CA GLY A 187 -22.75 28.42 31.22
C GLY A 187 -22.76 28.82 29.73
N LYS A 188 -22.17 29.98 29.37
CA LYS A 188 -22.03 30.40 27.96
C LYS A 188 -21.24 29.39 27.11
N THR A 189 -20.13 28.90 27.66
CA THR A 189 -19.28 27.88 27.02
C THR A 189 -20.01 26.55 26.87
N THR A 190 -20.81 26.17 27.87
CA THR A 190 -21.67 24.98 27.83
C THR A 190 -22.66 25.07 26.68
N LEU A 191 -23.31 26.23 26.50
CA LEU A 191 -24.26 26.47 25.43
C LEU A 191 -23.58 26.43 24.04
N LEU A 192 -22.41 27.05 23.88
CA LEU A 192 -21.67 27.02 22.61
C LEU A 192 -21.19 25.61 22.23
N ARG A 193 -20.80 24.80 23.21
CA ARG A 193 -20.42 23.39 22.95
C ARG A 193 -21.60 22.59 22.45
N GLU A 194 -22.78 22.77 23.05
CA GLU A 194 -24.00 22.09 22.59
C GLU A 194 -24.38 22.54 21.17
N LEU A 195 -24.33 23.85 20.92
CA LEU A 195 -24.64 24.44 19.61
C LEU A 195 -23.68 23.98 18.50
N ALA A 196 -22.38 23.84 18.78
CA ALA A 196 -21.40 23.39 17.79
C ALA A 196 -21.66 21.95 17.30
N HIS A 197 -22.50 21.22 18.04
CA HIS A 197 -22.90 19.87 17.78
C HIS A 197 -24.32 19.75 17.23
N ASP A 198 -25.02 20.86 17.03
CA ASP A 198 -26.36 20.90 16.47
C ASP A 198 -26.37 20.39 15.02
N GLU A 199 -27.26 19.44 14.72
CA GLU A 199 -27.37 18.82 13.39
C GLU A 199 -27.88 19.80 12.33
N VAL A 200 -28.63 20.82 12.73
CA VAL A 200 -29.20 21.80 11.80
C VAL A 200 -28.16 22.85 11.35
N LEU A 201 -27.05 22.98 12.09
CA LEU A 201 -25.95 23.91 11.78
C LEU A 201 -24.77 23.21 11.09
N ARG A 202 -24.85 21.90 10.86
CA ARG A 202 -23.87 21.10 10.12
C ARG A 202 -24.31 20.91 8.68
#